data_AF-A0A0C2WHK5-F1
#
_entry.id   AF-A0A0C2WHK5-F1
#
_cell.length_a   1.000
_cell.length_b   1.000
_cell.length_c   1.000
_cell.angle_alpha   90.00
_cell.angle_beta   90.00
_cell.angle_gamma   90.00
#
_symmetry.space_group_name_H-M   'P 1'
#
loop_
_entity.id
_entity.type
_entity.pdbx_description
1 polymer ?
#
loop_
_entity_poly.entity_id
_entity_poly.type
_entity_poly.pdbx_seq_one_letter_code
_entity_poly.pdbx_strand_id
1 'polypeptide(L)'
;ICDYIANLAILPDINDNLKRRFLTQSIINLPRAEAVFDDYQTKKKSGPCFEGTRVALLREMAEWVTGLDESRMYVLSGLAGIGKSTVAYTIASRAANLNLLAASFFFSRDESDRKNAKKFFTTIAYQLCLYNQTFAEAIGN
;
A
#
# COMPACT_ATOMS: atom_id res chain seq x y z
N ILE A 1 42.37 1.50 -18.70
CA ILE A 1 42.66 0.63 -17.53
C ILE A 1 42.20 1.28 -16.21
N CYS A 2 42.05 2.61 -16.11
CA CYS A 2 41.58 3.26 -14.89
C CYS A 2 40.06 3.38 -14.68
N ASP A 3 39.21 3.11 -15.68
CA ASP A 3 37.74 3.21 -15.49
C ASP A 3 37.01 1.86 -15.40
N TYR A 4 37.72 0.74 -15.57
CA TYR A 4 37.12 -0.60 -15.53
C TYR A 4 37.18 -1.25 -14.13
N ILE A 5 38.03 -0.74 -13.23
CA ILE A 5 38.20 -1.27 -11.86
C ILE A 5 37.26 -0.57 -10.86
N ALA A 6 36.75 0.62 -11.17
CA ALA A 6 35.82 1.35 -10.30
C ALA A 6 34.43 0.69 -10.18
N ASN A 7 34.08 -0.24 -11.08
CA ASN A 7 32.82 -0.99 -11.04
C ASN A 7 32.94 -2.41 -10.45
N LEU A 8 34.11 -2.80 -9.93
CA LEU A 8 34.35 -4.15 -9.39
C LEU A 8 34.33 -4.22 -7.85
N ALA A 9 33.96 -3.15 -7.16
CA ALA A 9 33.96 -3.10 -5.70
C ALA A 9 32.66 -2.53 -5.11
N ILE A 10 31.50 -3.04 -5.52
CA ILE A 10 30.38 -3.25 -4.58
C ILE A 10 29.72 -4.57 -4.96
N LEU A 11 30.43 -5.69 -4.76
CA LEU A 11 29.71 -6.95 -4.58
C LEU A 11 28.98 -6.81 -3.24
N PRO A 12 27.64 -6.86 -3.22
CA PRO A 12 26.91 -6.76 -1.96
C PRO A 12 27.41 -7.86 -1.03
N ASP A 13 27.75 -7.50 0.21
CA ASP A 13 28.32 -8.42 1.18
C ASP A 13 27.45 -9.67 1.30
N ILE A 14 28.08 -10.84 1.35
CA ILE A 14 27.37 -12.13 1.42
C ILE A 14 26.48 -12.16 2.68
N ASN A 15 26.95 -11.54 3.76
CA ASN A 15 26.18 -11.42 5.00
C ASN A 15 24.94 -10.52 4.84
N ASP A 16 25.06 -9.41 4.10
CA ASP A 16 23.93 -8.52 3.79
C ASP A 16 22.91 -9.19 2.87
N ASN A 17 23.36 -10.00 1.92
CA ASN A 17 22.46 -10.80 1.08
C ASN A 17 21.76 -11.90 1.87
N LEU A 18 22.45 -12.55 2.81
CA LEU A 18 21.86 -13.55 3.70
C LEU A 18 20.83 -12.92 4.65
N LYS A 19 21.17 -11.81 5.31
CA LYS A 19 20.21 -11.05 6.13
C LYS A 19 19.00 -10.65 5.31
N ARG A 20 19.20 -10.03 4.13
CA ARG A 20 18.09 -9.71 3.23
C ARG A 20 17.20 -10.91 2.95
N ARG A 21 17.78 -12.06 2.57
CA ARG A 21 17.00 -13.29 2.33
C ARG A 21 16.22 -13.77 3.56
N PHE A 22 16.81 -13.73 4.74
CA PHE A 22 16.11 -14.09 5.99
C PHE A 22 14.97 -13.11 6.31
N LEU A 23 15.19 -11.80 6.17
CA LEU A 23 14.17 -10.78 6.39
C LEU A 23 13.02 -10.94 5.39
N THR A 24 13.33 -11.10 4.10
CA THR A 24 12.35 -11.37 3.05
C THR A 24 11.55 -12.64 3.38
N GLN A 25 12.21 -13.70 3.87
CA GLN A 25 11.53 -14.95 4.22
C GLN A 25 10.57 -14.80 5.41
N SER A 26 10.96 -14.06 6.45
CA SER A 26 10.12 -13.77 7.62
C SER A 26 8.90 -12.93 7.24
N ILE A 27 9.10 -11.92 6.37
CA ILE A 27 8.03 -11.04 5.88
C ILE A 27 7.02 -11.82 5.02
N ILE A 28 7.47 -12.73 4.14
CA ILE A 28 6.61 -13.58 3.30
C ILE A 28 5.66 -14.46 4.13
N ASN A 29 6.09 -14.85 5.33
CA ASN A 29 5.33 -15.75 6.19
C ASN A 29 4.36 -15.02 7.15
N LEU A 30 4.29 -13.69 7.11
CA LEU A 30 3.37 -12.94 7.98
C LEU A 30 1.90 -13.31 7.67
N PRO A 31 1.07 -13.49 8.70
CA PRO A 31 -0.36 -13.73 8.49
C PRO A 31 -0.96 -12.50 7.82
N ARG A 32 -1.53 -12.68 6.63
CA ARG A 32 -2.04 -11.59 5.79
C ARG A 32 -3.48 -11.82 5.38
N ALA A 33 -4.15 -10.73 5.04
CA ALA A 33 -5.48 -10.73 4.44
C ALA A 33 -5.39 -10.30 2.97
N GLU A 34 -6.26 -10.85 2.13
CA GLU A 34 -6.52 -10.37 0.77
C GLU A 34 -7.35 -9.07 0.83
N ALA A 35 -6.68 -7.98 1.21
CA ALA A 35 -7.29 -6.71 1.59
C ALA A 35 -6.83 -5.52 0.75
N VAL A 36 -6.02 -5.75 -0.28
CA VAL A 36 -5.59 -4.72 -1.22
C VAL A 36 -6.81 -4.20 -1.99
N PHE A 37 -6.73 -2.98 -2.51
CA PHE A 37 -7.85 -2.39 -3.24
C PHE A 37 -8.29 -3.25 -4.44
N ASP A 38 -7.38 -3.82 -5.23
CA ASP A 38 -7.72 -4.70 -6.36
C ASP A 38 -8.55 -5.94 -5.93
N ASP A 39 -8.24 -6.55 -4.78
CA ASP A 39 -9.04 -7.62 -4.17
C ASP A 39 -10.44 -7.16 -3.72
N TYR A 40 -10.59 -5.88 -3.36
CA TYR A 40 -11.91 -5.30 -3.08
C TYR A 40 -12.76 -5.24 -4.36
N GLN A 41 -12.14 -4.95 -5.51
CA GLN A 41 -12.83 -4.91 -6.80
C GLN A 41 -13.34 -6.29 -7.24
N THR A 42 -12.51 -7.34 -7.06
CA THR A 42 -12.85 -8.70 -7.49
C THR A 42 -13.98 -9.33 -6.67
N LYS A 43 -14.09 -9.01 -5.37
CA LYS A 43 -15.09 -9.64 -4.48
C LYS A 43 -16.37 -8.84 -4.24
N LYS A 44 -16.32 -7.49 -4.23
CA LYS A 44 -17.49 -6.65 -3.88
C LYS A 44 -18.23 -6.02 -5.06
N LYS A 45 -17.83 -6.28 -6.32
CA LYS A 45 -18.36 -5.60 -7.53
C LYS A 45 -18.40 -4.07 -7.39
N SER A 46 -17.54 -3.51 -6.53
CA SER A 46 -17.47 -2.07 -6.33
C SER A 46 -16.34 -1.55 -7.18
N GLY A 47 -16.69 -0.82 -8.23
CA GLY A 47 -15.75 -0.14 -9.12
C GLY A 47 -15.37 1.25 -8.61
N PRO A 48 -14.57 1.99 -9.37
CA PRO A 48 -14.33 3.40 -9.12
C PRO A 48 -15.62 4.21 -9.21
N CYS A 49 -15.57 5.46 -8.74
CA CYS A 49 -16.62 6.43 -8.99
C CYS A 49 -16.89 6.52 -10.49
N PHE A 50 -18.17 6.65 -10.86
CA PHE A 50 -18.53 6.91 -12.25
C PHE A 50 -17.88 8.20 -12.75
N GLU A 51 -17.53 8.21 -14.03
CA GLU A 51 -16.91 9.36 -14.67
C GLU A 51 -17.77 10.62 -14.49
N GLY A 52 -17.13 11.77 -14.23
CA GLY A 52 -17.83 13.02 -13.94
C GLY A 52 -18.54 13.12 -12.59
N THR A 53 -18.50 12.08 -11.73
CA THR A 53 -19.07 12.14 -10.37
C THR A 53 -18.02 12.47 -9.32
N ARG A 54 -18.44 13.12 -8.22
CA ARG A 54 -17.58 13.43 -7.05
C ARG A 54 -16.28 14.17 -7.40
N VAL A 55 -16.26 14.88 -8.52
CA VAL A 55 -15.05 15.51 -9.10
C VAL A 55 -14.35 16.44 -8.12
N ALA A 56 -15.09 17.33 -7.45
CA ALA A 56 -14.52 18.26 -6.47
C ALA A 56 -13.86 17.54 -5.29
N LEU A 57 -14.54 16.55 -4.71
CA LEU A 57 -14.01 15.74 -3.61
C LEU A 57 -12.77 14.93 -4.02
N LEU A 58 -12.81 14.30 -5.21
CA LEU A 58 -11.67 13.53 -5.71
C LEU A 58 -10.46 14.42 -5.99
N ARG A 59 -10.69 15.67 -6.41
CA ARG A 59 -9.63 16.67 -6.59
C ARG A 59 -9.02 17.09 -5.25
N GLU A 60 -9.85 17.46 -4.28
CA GLU A 60 -9.43 17.81 -2.92
C GLU A 60 -8.59 16.68 -2.30
N MET A 61 -9.05 15.44 -2.39
CA MET A 61 -8.28 14.30 -1.87
C MET A 61 -6.99 14.04 -2.63
N ALA A 62 -6.94 14.28 -3.95
CA ALA A 62 -5.71 14.17 -4.72
C ALA A 62 -4.69 15.24 -4.32
N GLU A 63 -5.15 16.49 -4.17
CA GLU A 63 -4.34 17.60 -3.66
C GLU A 63 -3.80 17.28 -2.27
N TRP A 64 -4.61 16.71 -1.38
CA TRP A 64 -4.17 16.24 -0.07
C TRP A 64 -3.09 15.15 -0.17
N VAL A 65 -3.28 14.12 -1.00
CA VAL A 65 -2.29 13.03 -1.17
C VAL A 65 -0.95 13.53 -1.70
N THR A 66 -0.96 14.54 -2.58
CA THR A 66 0.25 15.08 -3.21
C THR A 66 0.76 16.36 -2.55
N GLY A 67 0.09 16.82 -1.50
CA GLY A 67 0.40 18.06 -0.80
C GLY A 67 1.76 17.97 -0.11
N LEU A 68 2.40 19.13 0.05
CA LEU A 68 3.61 19.25 0.89
C LEU A 68 3.25 19.44 2.37
N ASP A 69 1.96 19.41 2.71
CA ASP A 69 1.52 19.54 4.09
C ASP A 69 1.90 18.30 4.92
N GLU A 70 2.04 18.47 6.23
CA GLU A 70 2.34 17.36 7.14
C GLU A 70 1.08 16.57 7.53
N SER A 71 -0.01 16.66 6.76
CA SER A 71 -1.28 16.04 7.12
C SER A 71 -1.18 14.52 6.97
N ARG A 72 -1.27 13.80 8.10
CA ARG A 72 -1.04 12.34 8.15
C ARG A 72 -2.32 11.52 7.92
N MET A 73 -3.50 12.13 7.98
CA MET A 73 -4.76 11.41 7.97
C MET A 73 -5.91 12.23 7.38
N TYR A 74 -6.62 11.65 6.41
CA TYR A 74 -7.86 12.20 5.86
C TYR A 74 -9.05 11.35 6.32
N VAL A 75 -10.09 12.00 6.88
CA VAL A 75 -11.30 11.31 7.34
C VAL A 75 -12.48 11.70 6.45
N LEU A 76 -12.86 10.79 5.55
CA LEU A 76 -14.07 10.97 4.74
C LEU A 76 -15.32 10.58 5.53
N SER A 77 -16.05 11.57 6.02
CA SER A 77 -17.30 11.38 6.78
C SER A 77 -18.54 11.61 5.91
N GLY A 78 -19.70 11.11 6.36
CA GLY A 78 -20.99 11.29 5.69
C GLY A 78 -21.96 10.14 5.90
N LEU A 79 -23.19 10.29 5.42
CA LEU A 79 -24.27 9.32 5.59
C LEU A 79 -23.92 7.92 5.07
N ALA A 80 -24.53 6.88 5.64
CA ALA A 80 -24.40 5.52 5.12
C ALA A 80 -24.95 5.45 3.68
N GLY A 81 -24.36 4.59 2.85
CA GLY A 81 -24.82 4.37 1.47
C GLY A 81 -24.36 5.40 0.43
N ILE A 82 -23.74 6.53 0.81
CA ILE A 82 -23.36 7.58 -0.16
C ILE A 82 -22.09 7.27 -0.99
N GLY A 83 -21.57 6.04 -0.93
CA GLY A 83 -20.40 5.64 -1.72
C GLY A 83 -19.03 6.06 -1.16
N LYS A 84 -18.88 6.25 0.16
CA LYS A 84 -17.56 6.58 0.77
C LYS A 84 -16.48 5.55 0.43
N SER A 85 -16.81 4.26 0.47
CA SER A 85 -15.88 3.19 0.09
C SER A 85 -15.51 3.25 -1.40
N THR A 86 -16.44 3.67 -2.27
CA THR A 86 -16.20 3.91 -3.70
C THR A 86 -15.20 5.04 -3.93
N VAL A 87 -15.30 6.13 -3.15
CA VAL A 87 -14.34 7.24 -3.21
C VAL A 87 -12.95 6.78 -2.74
N ALA A 88 -12.86 6.10 -1.59
CA ALA A 88 -11.59 5.57 -1.08
C ALA A 88 -10.95 4.58 -2.08
N TYR A 89 -11.76 3.73 -2.70
CA TYR A 89 -11.33 2.84 -3.77
C TYR A 89 -10.75 3.61 -4.97
N THR A 90 -11.45 4.66 -5.42
CA THR A 90 -11.03 5.47 -6.57
C THR A 90 -9.70 6.16 -6.30
N ILE A 91 -9.52 6.74 -5.11
CA ILE A 91 -8.26 7.37 -4.73
C ILE A 91 -7.12 6.35 -4.62
N ALA A 92 -7.36 5.21 -3.99
CA ALA A 92 -6.36 4.14 -3.92
C ALA A 92 -5.94 3.66 -5.32
N SER A 93 -6.90 3.43 -6.22
CA SER A 93 -6.62 3.01 -7.60
C SER A 93 -5.82 4.06 -8.36
N ARG A 94 -6.18 5.36 -8.25
CA ARG A 94 -5.42 6.45 -8.88
C ARG A 94 -4.01 6.58 -8.32
N ALA A 95 -3.86 6.49 -6.99
CA ALA A 95 -2.55 6.53 -6.34
C ALA A 95 -1.66 5.34 -6.74
N ALA A 96 -2.23 4.14 -6.86
CA ALA A 96 -1.51 2.96 -7.34
C ALA A 96 -1.00 3.16 -8.78
N ASN A 97 -1.85 3.68 -9.68
CA ASN A 97 -1.45 3.98 -11.06
C ASN A 97 -0.34 5.03 -11.17
N LEU A 98 -0.21 5.91 -10.17
CA LEU A 98 0.84 6.92 -10.07
C LEU A 98 2.07 6.44 -9.27
N ASN A 99 2.11 5.18 -8.83
CA ASN A 99 3.13 4.65 -7.92
C ASN A 99 3.27 5.46 -6.61
N LEU A 100 2.16 5.98 -6.09
CA LEU A 100 2.10 6.71 -4.81
C LEU A 100 1.51 5.87 -3.67
N LEU A 101 0.86 4.75 -3.98
CA LEU A 101 0.23 3.87 -2.99
C LEU A 101 1.19 2.78 -2.53
N ALA A 102 1.81 2.97 -1.37
CA ALA A 102 2.71 1.97 -0.78
C ALA A 102 1.97 0.77 -0.16
N ALA A 103 0.79 1.00 0.41
CA ALA A 103 -0.04 -0.04 1.01
C ALA A 103 -1.51 0.37 1.08
N SER A 104 -2.41 -0.61 1.14
CA SER A 104 -3.85 -0.42 1.36
C SER A 104 -4.47 -1.61 2.12
N PHE A 105 -5.55 -1.32 2.85
CA PHE A 105 -6.35 -2.34 3.53
C PHE A 105 -7.82 -1.93 3.56
N PHE A 106 -8.68 -2.75 2.97
CA PHE A 106 -10.13 -2.53 2.96
C PHE A 106 -10.82 -3.47 3.96
N PHE A 107 -11.32 -2.92 5.07
CA PHE A 107 -12.13 -3.68 6.03
C PHE A 107 -13.45 -4.15 5.40
N SER A 108 -13.86 -5.38 5.73
CA SER A 108 -15.12 -5.95 5.28
C SER A 108 -15.73 -6.83 6.37
N ARG A 109 -16.99 -6.55 6.73
CA ARG A 109 -17.72 -7.34 7.74
C ARG A 109 -18.01 -8.77 7.28
N ASP A 110 -18.10 -8.94 5.97
CA ASP A 110 -18.49 -10.20 5.31
C ASP A 110 -17.31 -11.17 5.16
N GLU A 111 -16.09 -10.74 5.52
CA GLU A 111 -14.84 -11.46 5.26
C GLU A 111 -14.11 -11.73 6.57
N SER A 112 -13.90 -13.00 6.90
CA SER A 112 -13.31 -13.42 8.19
C SER A 112 -11.97 -12.77 8.49
N ASP A 113 -11.17 -12.56 7.45
CA ASP A 113 -9.82 -12.00 7.52
C ASP A 113 -9.77 -10.47 7.52
N ARG A 114 -10.89 -9.81 7.17
CA ARG A 114 -10.98 -8.33 7.04
C ARG A 114 -12.03 -7.71 7.95
N LYS A 115 -12.75 -8.50 8.75
CA LYS A 115 -13.77 -8.01 9.70
C LYS A 115 -13.19 -7.41 10.98
N ASN A 116 -11.90 -7.58 11.23
CA ASN A 116 -11.20 -7.06 12.40
C ASN A 116 -9.74 -6.70 12.05
N ALA A 117 -9.04 -6.08 12.99
CA ALA A 117 -7.68 -5.55 12.78
C ALA A 117 -6.55 -6.59 12.97
N LYS A 118 -6.85 -7.87 13.24
CA LYS A 118 -5.81 -8.88 13.57
C LYS A 118 -4.73 -9.03 12.49
N LYS A 119 -5.12 -8.88 11.22
CA LYS A 119 -4.23 -8.97 10.05
C LYS A 119 -3.87 -7.62 9.45
N PHE A 120 -4.35 -6.51 10.03
CA PHE A 120 -4.19 -5.17 9.45
C PHE A 120 -2.71 -4.78 9.37
N PHE A 121 -2.03 -4.72 10.52
CA PHE A 121 -0.63 -4.29 10.58
C PHE A 121 0.32 -5.21 9.82
N THR A 122 0.14 -6.53 9.92
CA THR A 122 0.98 -7.51 9.22
C THR A 122 0.79 -7.44 7.70
N THR A 123 -0.42 -7.17 7.23
CA THR A 123 -0.71 -6.97 5.80
C THR A 123 -0.07 -5.68 5.29
N ILE A 124 -0.18 -4.56 6.04
CA ILE A 124 0.47 -3.30 5.69
C ILE A 124 2.00 -3.43 5.69
N ALA A 125 2.58 -4.05 6.72
CA ALA A 125 4.02 -4.28 6.81
C ALA A 125 4.54 -5.08 5.60
N TYR A 126 3.85 -6.17 5.25
CA TYR A 126 4.18 -6.96 4.06
C TYR A 126 4.16 -6.11 2.78
N GLN A 127 3.10 -5.34 2.56
CA GLN A 127 2.98 -4.48 1.37
C GLN A 127 4.07 -3.41 1.31
N LEU A 128 4.38 -2.74 2.43
CA LEU A 128 5.44 -1.74 2.50
C LEU A 128 6.82 -2.33 2.16
N CYS A 129 7.10 -3.53 2.65
CA CYS A 129 8.36 -4.23 2.36
C CYS A 129 8.50 -4.58 0.87
N LEU A 130 7.40 -4.92 0.19
CA LEU A 130 7.40 -5.15 -1.25
C LEU A 130 7.51 -3.84 -2.05
N TYR A 131 6.96 -2.76 -1.53
CA TYR A 131 6.96 -1.46 -2.18
C TYR A 131 8.36 -0.80 -2.16
N ASN A 132 9.08 -0.87 -1.03
CA ASN A 132 10.38 -0.24 -0.91
C ASN A 132 11.33 -1.02 0.04
N GLN A 133 12.56 -1.21 -0.42
CA GLN A 133 13.61 -1.91 0.31
C GLN A 133 13.95 -1.29 1.67
N THR A 134 13.88 0.05 1.80
CA THR A 134 14.09 0.74 3.08
C THR A 134 13.05 0.34 4.11
N PHE A 135 11.79 0.10 3.72
CA PHE A 135 10.79 -0.43 4.65
C PHE A 135 11.08 -1.88 5.02
N ALA A 136 11.53 -2.70 4.06
CA ALA A 136 11.90 -4.09 4.33
C ALA A 136 13.04 -4.19 5.37
N GLU A 137 14.03 -3.30 5.26
CA GLU A 137 15.15 -3.23 6.21
C GLU A 137 14.72 -2.68 7.57
N ALA A 138 13.85 -1.68 7.61
CA ALA A 138 13.39 -1.09 8.87
C ALA A 138 12.42 -1.99 9.65
N ILE A 139 11.61 -2.80 8.97
CA ILE A 139 10.62 -3.69 9.59
C ILE A 139 11.22 -5.06 9.94
N GLY A 140 12.16 -5.53 9.13
CA GLY A 140 12.76 -6.84 9.30
C GLY A 140 13.84 -6.91 10.38
N ASN A 141 14.60 -5.83 10.59
CA ASN A 141 15.63 -5.73 11.63
C ASN A 141 15.03 -5.62 13.04
#